data_AF-A0A9D6UUZ8-F1
#
_entry.id   AF-A0A9D6UUZ8-F1
#
_cell.length_a   1.000
_cell.length_b   1.000
_cell.length_c   1.000
_cell.angle_alpha   90.00
_cell.angle_beta   90.00
_cell.angle_gamma   90.00
#
_symmetry.space_group_name_H-M   'P 1'
#
loop_
_entity.id
_entity.type
_entity.pdbx_description
1 polymer ?
#
loop_
_entity_poly.entity_id
_entity_poly.type
_entity_poly.pdbx_seq_one_letter_code
_entity_poly.pdbx_strand_id
1 'polypeptide(L)'
;MTTRELERQSVVRERALSIPEGAPVELRTSGRRRVSGELLATEDEAVRLYHNAGGTYVESVWLFDEINSIRRLDRPRFPRLGFAGRLLALVLSLTLCLPAAELDLRAKALQIPIGAPILLKTTASQTLRGHLKAVSDGGITMQLVQNNSISERTIPFAETKSLKQTNKRMHPGYVVLLTFGVLWLFGAITAAFINS
;
A
#
# COMPACT_ATOMS: atom_id res chain seq x y z
N MET A 1 35.32 -4.03 -39.06
CA MET A 1 34.06 -3.52 -38.45
C MET A 1 32.89 -4.20 -39.09
N THR A 2 32.01 -4.76 -38.29
CA THR A 2 30.75 -5.34 -38.76
C THR A 2 29.68 -4.26 -38.86
N THR A 3 28.68 -4.43 -39.74
CA THR A 3 27.55 -3.48 -39.88
C THR A 3 26.81 -3.23 -38.56
N ARG A 4 26.71 -4.26 -37.71
CA ARG A 4 26.10 -4.15 -36.37
C ARG A 4 26.88 -3.26 -35.40
N GLU A 5 28.20 -3.18 -35.53
CA GLU A 5 29.03 -2.30 -34.70
C GLU A 5 28.81 -0.82 -35.06
N LEU A 6 28.66 -0.53 -36.36
CA LEU A 6 28.39 0.83 -36.84
C LEU A 6 27.01 1.32 -36.39
N GLU A 7 25.96 0.49 -36.50
CA GLU A 7 24.62 0.81 -35.98
C GLU A 7 24.63 1.04 -34.47
N ARG A 8 25.41 0.24 -33.74
CA ARG A 8 25.53 0.42 -32.29
C ARG A 8 26.22 1.74 -31.94
N GLN A 9 27.31 2.08 -32.63
CA GLN A 9 28.04 3.33 -32.44
C GLN A 9 27.17 4.54 -32.77
N SER A 10 26.37 4.49 -33.85
CA SER A 10 25.47 5.59 -34.20
C SER A 10 24.42 5.84 -33.11
N VAL A 11 23.83 4.78 -32.54
CA VAL A 11 22.86 4.89 -31.44
C VAL A 11 23.51 5.46 -30.17
N VAL A 12 24.74 5.05 -29.85
CA VAL A 12 25.49 5.58 -28.70
C VAL A 12 25.81 7.06 -28.89
N ARG A 13 26.25 7.46 -30.10
CA ARG A 13 26.54 8.84 -30.45
C ARG A 13 25.30 9.72 -30.37
N GLU A 14 24.19 9.30 -30.96
CA GLU A 14 22.92 10.02 -30.90
C GLU A 14 22.45 10.20 -29.46
N ARG A 15 22.57 9.15 -28.63
CA ARG A 15 22.25 9.24 -27.21
C ARG A 15 23.18 10.19 -26.46
N ALA A 16 24.48 10.17 -26.71
CA ALA A 16 25.43 11.09 -26.08
C ALA A 16 25.04 12.56 -26.36
N LEU A 17 24.78 12.87 -27.63
CA LEU A 17 24.39 14.21 -28.07
C LEU A 17 23.03 14.66 -27.51
N SER A 18 22.13 13.74 -27.19
CA SER A 18 20.83 14.05 -26.59
C SER A 18 20.87 14.40 -25.09
N ILE A 19 22.01 14.19 -24.42
CA ILE A 19 22.15 14.43 -22.98
C ILE A 19 22.66 15.86 -22.77
N PRO A 20 21.98 16.67 -21.94
CA PRO A 20 22.44 18.03 -21.67
C PRO A 20 23.73 18.03 -20.85
N GLU A 21 24.57 19.03 -21.07
CA GLU A 21 25.77 19.30 -20.27
C GLU A 21 25.39 19.49 -18.79
N GLY A 22 26.26 19.04 -17.89
CA GLY A 22 26.04 18.97 -16.44
C GLY A 22 25.20 17.79 -15.96
N ALA A 23 24.61 16.98 -16.86
CA ALA A 23 23.84 15.81 -16.43
C ALA A 23 24.76 14.72 -15.86
N PRO A 24 24.40 14.08 -14.72
CA PRO A 24 25.15 12.95 -14.20
C PRO A 24 24.94 11.73 -15.11
N VAL A 25 26.03 11.14 -15.57
CA VAL A 25 26.04 10.00 -16.48
C VAL A 25 26.96 8.88 -15.97
N GLU A 26 26.61 7.64 -16.29
CA GLU A 26 27.43 6.45 -16.15
C GLU A 26 27.72 5.91 -17.55
N LEU A 27 29.00 5.90 -17.90
CA LEU A 27 29.55 5.26 -19.09
C LEU A 27 29.99 3.85 -18.72
N ARG A 28 29.69 2.89 -19.60
CA ARG A 28 30.23 1.54 -19.52
C ARG A 28 31.16 1.33 -20.68
N THR A 29 32.39 0.90 -20.41
CA THR A 29 33.36 0.65 -21.47
C THR A 29 33.32 -0.78 -22.03
N SER A 30 34.00 -1.02 -23.15
CA SER A 30 34.28 -2.32 -23.77
C SER A 30 34.94 -3.27 -22.77
N GLY A 31 35.91 -2.78 -22.01
CA GLY A 31 36.59 -3.46 -20.90
C GLY A 31 35.74 -3.67 -19.64
N ARG A 32 34.41 -3.47 -19.70
CA ARG A 32 33.48 -3.56 -18.55
C ARG A 32 33.76 -2.58 -17.40
N ARG A 33 34.66 -1.61 -17.58
CA ARG A 33 34.86 -0.51 -16.62
C ARG A 33 33.62 0.37 -16.60
N ARG A 34 33.27 0.87 -15.43
CA ARG A 34 32.18 1.84 -15.24
C ARG A 34 32.82 3.16 -14.85
N VAL A 35 32.53 4.19 -15.61
CA VAL A 35 32.98 5.56 -15.34
C VAL A 35 31.73 6.39 -15.09
N SER A 36 31.64 6.99 -13.92
CA SER A 36 30.51 7.84 -13.54
C SER A 36 30.99 9.25 -13.28
N GLY A 37 30.25 10.24 -13.76
CA GLY A 37 30.63 11.63 -13.66
C GLY A 37 29.56 12.55 -14.22
N GLU A 38 29.80 13.85 -14.17
CA GLU A 38 28.96 14.86 -14.81
C GLU A 38 29.44 15.08 -16.25
N LEU A 39 28.50 15.10 -17.20
CA LEU A 39 28.81 15.32 -18.60
C LEU A 39 29.29 16.76 -18.81
N LEU A 40 30.54 16.98 -19.20
CA LEU A 40 31.04 18.32 -19.49
C LEU A 40 30.66 18.76 -20.89
N ALA A 41 31.07 17.96 -21.88
CA ALA A 41 30.86 18.23 -23.29
C ALA A 41 30.88 16.90 -24.06
N THR A 42 30.13 16.86 -25.15
CA THR A 42 30.16 15.75 -26.11
C THR A 42 30.80 16.26 -27.39
N GLU A 43 32.05 15.88 -27.63
CA GLU A 43 32.76 16.17 -28.88
C GLU A 43 32.48 15.03 -29.88
N ASP A 44 32.77 15.26 -31.16
CA ASP A 44 32.48 14.28 -32.22
C ASP A 44 33.10 12.89 -31.97
N GLU A 45 34.23 12.85 -31.25
CA GLU A 45 35.01 11.62 -31.01
C GLU A 45 35.22 11.26 -29.54
N ALA A 46 34.87 12.14 -28.60
CA ALA A 46 35.13 11.92 -27.17
C ALA A 46 34.02 12.49 -26.28
N VAL A 47 33.75 11.78 -25.19
CA VAL A 47 32.91 12.28 -24.09
C VAL A 47 33.83 12.72 -22.96
N ARG A 48 33.69 13.98 -22.55
CA ARG A 48 34.42 14.52 -21.40
C ARG A 48 33.55 14.46 -20.16
N LEU A 49 34.06 13.84 -19.10
CA LEU A 49 33.36 13.75 -17.82
C LEU A 49 34.14 14.47 -16.72
N TYR A 50 33.41 15.16 -15.84
CA TYR A 50 33.90 15.55 -14.53
C TYR A 50 33.69 14.43 -13.52
N HIS A 51 34.77 13.97 -12.90
CA HIS A 51 34.70 12.98 -11.83
C HIS A 51 34.59 13.69 -10.47
N ASN A 52 33.45 13.57 -9.80
CA ASN A 52 33.12 14.32 -8.58
C ASN A 52 33.78 13.78 -7.29
N ALA A 53 34.82 12.94 -7.40
CA ALA A 53 35.48 12.29 -6.25
C ALA A 53 36.57 13.15 -5.58
N GLY A 54 36.43 14.48 -5.58
CA GLY A 54 37.31 15.39 -4.83
C GLY A 54 38.51 15.96 -5.58
N GLY A 55 38.49 15.98 -6.92
CA GLY A 55 39.53 16.64 -7.71
C GLY A 55 39.09 16.89 -9.15
N THR A 56 39.50 18.03 -9.70
CA THR A 56 39.20 18.57 -11.04
C THR A 56 39.83 17.75 -12.17
N TYR A 57 39.72 16.42 -12.13
CA TYR A 57 40.21 15.54 -13.18
C TYR A 57 39.16 15.42 -14.27
N VAL A 58 39.51 15.89 -15.46
CA VAL A 58 38.73 15.68 -16.68
C VAL A 58 39.17 14.34 -17.26
N GLU A 59 38.31 13.32 -17.16
CA GLU A 59 38.54 12.05 -17.85
C GLU A 59 37.91 12.15 -19.24
N SER A 60 38.73 12.14 -20.28
CA SER A 60 38.31 12.06 -21.67
C SER A 60 38.20 10.60 -22.08
N VAL A 61 37.00 10.13 -22.42
CA VAL A 61 36.76 8.77 -22.89
C VAL A 61 36.38 8.81 -24.36
N TRP A 62 37.13 8.09 -25.21
CA TRP A 62 36.91 8.07 -26.65
C TRP A 62 35.63 7.29 -27.00
N LEU A 63 34.75 7.91 -27.80
CA LEU A 63 33.44 7.34 -28.19
C LEU A 63 33.57 6.04 -28.97
N PHE A 64 34.55 5.99 -29.88
CA PHE A 64 34.55 5.03 -30.98
C PHE A 64 35.07 3.65 -30.60
N ASP A 65 35.97 3.52 -29.62
CA ASP A 65 36.59 2.23 -29.30
C ASP A 65 36.23 1.70 -27.90
N GLU A 66 35.79 2.58 -27.00
CA GLU A 66 35.62 2.20 -25.61
C GLU A 66 34.18 2.23 -25.13
N ILE A 67 33.27 3.07 -25.65
CA ILE A 67 31.95 3.23 -25.02
C ILE A 67 30.94 2.20 -25.51
N ASN A 68 30.57 1.28 -24.61
CA ASN A 68 29.56 0.27 -24.86
C ASN A 68 28.13 0.79 -24.66
N SER A 69 27.93 1.66 -23.67
CA SER A 69 26.62 2.23 -23.34
C SER A 69 26.77 3.48 -22.47
N ILE A 70 25.89 4.45 -22.69
CA ILE A 70 25.76 5.68 -21.88
C ILE A 70 24.41 5.67 -21.19
N ARG A 71 24.38 5.96 -19.89
CA ARG A 71 23.16 6.02 -19.08
C ARG A 71 23.15 7.27 -18.21
N ARG A 72 22.03 8.01 -18.20
CA ARG A 72 21.84 9.11 -17.23
C ARG A 72 21.47 8.56 -15.85
N LEU A 73 22.08 9.11 -14.80
CA LEU A 73 21.83 8.73 -13.40
C LEU A 73 20.67 9.50 -12.75
N ASP A 74 20.32 10.66 -13.30
CA ASP A 74 19.26 11.55 -12.80
C ASP A 74 17.83 11.01 -13.01
N ARG A 75 17.65 10.03 -13.90
CA ARG A 75 16.34 9.41 -14.10
C ARG A 75 16.04 8.49 -12.91
N PRO A 76 14.96 8.76 -12.14
CA PRO A 76 14.59 7.92 -11.01
C PRO A 76 14.48 6.47 -11.47
N ARG A 77 15.21 5.58 -10.77
CA ARG A 77 15.44 4.18 -11.14
C ARG A 77 14.14 3.40 -11.39
N PHE A 78 13.01 3.90 -10.87
CA PHE A 78 11.68 3.32 -11.03
C PHE A 78 10.58 4.40 -11.09
N PRO A 79 10.16 4.89 -12.27
CA PRO A 79 9.05 5.86 -12.37
C PRO A 79 7.71 5.30 -11.86
N ARG A 80 7.57 3.95 -11.79
CA ARG A 80 6.36 3.28 -11.31
C ARG A 80 6.20 3.27 -9.78
N LEU A 81 7.28 3.44 -9.02
CA LEU A 81 7.23 3.50 -7.56
C LEU A 81 6.55 4.79 -7.06
N GLY A 82 6.57 5.87 -7.84
CA GLY A 82 5.83 7.10 -7.51
C GLY A 82 4.31 6.91 -7.53
N PHE A 83 3.79 6.03 -8.39
CA PHE A 83 2.35 5.74 -8.44
C PHE A 83 1.89 4.87 -7.26
N ALA A 84 2.71 3.89 -6.88
CA ALA A 84 2.44 3.03 -5.71
C ALA A 84 2.37 3.86 -4.41
N GLY A 85 3.29 4.82 -4.23
CA GLY A 85 3.26 5.73 -3.08
C GLY A 85 2.00 6.61 -3.02
N ARG A 86 1.54 7.12 -4.18
CA ARG A 86 0.31 7.92 -4.26
C ARG A 86 -0.95 7.10 -3.97
N LEU A 87 -1.03 5.87 -4.47
CA LEU A 87 -2.15 4.97 -4.17
C LEU A 87 -2.19 4.60 -2.69
N LEU A 88 -1.03 4.30 -2.08
CA LEU A 88 -0.96 3.99 -0.66
C LEU A 88 -1.40 5.16 0.21
N ALA A 89 -0.94 6.38 -0.11
CA ALA A 89 -1.38 7.61 0.58
C ALA A 89 -2.90 7.82 0.45
N LEU A 90 -3.47 7.56 -0.73
CA LEU A 90 -4.90 7.68 -0.97
C LEU A 90 -5.70 6.66 -0.15
N VAL A 91 -5.27 5.39 -0.12
CA VAL A 91 -5.91 4.35 0.71
C VAL A 91 -5.83 4.72 2.19
N LEU A 92 -4.68 5.20 2.67
CA LEU A 92 -4.50 5.63 4.07
C LEU A 92 -5.41 6.81 4.42
N SER A 93 -5.55 7.78 3.52
CA SER A 93 -6.45 8.93 3.71
C SER A 93 -7.92 8.52 3.76
N LEU A 94 -8.34 7.54 2.95
CA LEU A 94 -9.71 6.99 3.02
C LEU A 94 -9.96 6.26 4.34
N THR A 95 -8.97 5.53 4.87
CA THR A 95 -9.14 4.82 6.15
C THR A 95 -9.28 5.75 7.35
N LEU A 96 -8.68 6.94 7.30
CA LEU A 96 -8.79 7.96 8.37
C LEU A 96 -10.11 8.73 8.32
N CYS A 97 -10.80 8.74 7.17
CA CYS A 97 -12.05 9.47 6.99
C CYS A 97 -13.30 8.62 7.25
N LEU A 98 -13.16 7.36 7.68
CA LEU A 98 -14.30 6.63 8.22
C LEU A 98 -14.62 7.26 9.57
N PRO A 99 -15.73 8.03 9.71
CA PRO A 99 -16.20 8.37 11.04
C PRO A 99 -16.35 7.05 11.77
N ALA A 100 -15.84 6.97 13.00
CA ALA A 100 -16.19 5.89 13.89
C ALA A 100 -17.71 5.87 13.90
N ALA A 101 -18.31 4.94 13.15
CA ALA A 101 -19.74 4.78 13.11
C ALA A 101 -20.08 4.25 14.49
N GLU A 102 -20.24 5.15 15.45
CA GLU A 102 -21.12 5.00 16.59
C GLU A 102 -22.50 4.79 15.98
N LEU A 103 -22.71 3.59 15.47
CA LEU A 103 -24.01 3.08 15.10
C LEU A 103 -24.81 3.22 16.39
N ASP A 104 -25.69 4.21 16.37
CA ASP A 104 -26.49 4.64 17.50
C ASP A 104 -27.09 3.40 18.16
N LEU A 105 -26.56 3.02 19.32
CA LEU A 105 -26.89 1.77 20.00
C LEU A 105 -28.40 1.69 20.27
N ARG A 106 -29.04 2.86 20.41
CA ARG A 106 -30.48 3.06 20.50
C ARG A 106 -31.20 2.58 19.24
N ALA A 107 -30.81 3.09 18.07
CA ALA A 107 -31.39 2.68 16.79
C ALA A 107 -31.24 1.16 16.59
N LYS A 108 -30.09 0.60 16.98
CA LYS A 108 -29.85 -0.84 16.90
C LYS A 108 -30.72 -1.64 17.88
N ALA A 109 -30.93 -1.13 19.10
CA ALA A 109 -31.78 -1.78 20.10
C ALA A 109 -33.25 -1.80 19.66
N LEU A 110 -33.74 -0.70 19.07
CA LEU A 110 -35.11 -0.58 18.55
C LEU A 110 -35.40 -1.54 17.39
N GLN A 111 -34.39 -1.92 16.60
CA GLN A 111 -34.53 -2.89 15.51
C GLN A 111 -34.62 -4.34 15.98
N ILE A 112 -34.25 -4.64 17.22
CA ILE A 112 -34.27 -6.01 17.75
C ILE A 112 -35.67 -6.29 18.30
N PRO A 113 -36.34 -7.38 17.85
CA PRO A 113 -37.66 -7.71 18.38
C PRO A 113 -37.58 -8.08 19.86
N ILE A 114 -38.61 -7.68 20.62
CA ILE A 114 -38.77 -8.07 22.02
C ILE A 114 -38.83 -9.61 22.11
N GLY A 115 -38.16 -10.17 23.11
CA GLY A 115 -37.97 -11.61 23.31
C GLY A 115 -36.78 -12.20 22.56
N ALA A 116 -36.14 -11.47 21.65
CA ALA A 116 -35.00 -11.98 20.90
C ALA A 116 -33.78 -12.23 21.80
N PRO A 117 -32.99 -13.29 21.53
CA PRO A 117 -31.74 -13.54 22.23
C PRO A 117 -30.69 -12.51 21.82
N ILE A 118 -30.16 -11.80 22.81
CA ILE A 118 -29.15 -10.77 22.66
C ILE A 118 -27.89 -11.09 23.47
N LEU A 119 -26.76 -10.59 22.97
CA LEU A 119 -25.49 -10.54 23.64
C LEU A 119 -25.12 -9.07 23.80
N LEU A 120 -25.02 -8.63 25.06
CA LEU A 120 -24.65 -7.29 25.43
C LEU A 120 -23.24 -7.31 26.03
N LYS A 121 -22.37 -6.43 25.56
CA LYS A 121 -21.05 -6.19 26.14
C LYS A 121 -21.05 -4.84 26.82
N THR A 122 -20.69 -4.80 28.10
CA THR A 122 -20.60 -3.55 28.86
C THR A 122 -19.26 -2.85 28.63
N THR A 123 -19.17 -1.58 29.03
CA THR A 123 -17.91 -0.81 29.05
C THR A 123 -16.87 -1.45 29.98
N ALA A 124 -17.32 -2.06 31.08
CA ALA A 124 -16.51 -2.90 31.97
C ALA A 124 -16.07 -4.25 31.35
N SER A 125 -16.29 -4.44 30.05
CA SER A 125 -15.96 -5.66 29.29
C SER A 125 -16.68 -6.94 29.75
N GLN A 126 -17.71 -6.82 30.60
CA GLN A 126 -18.55 -7.95 30.96
C GLN A 126 -19.46 -8.31 29.79
N THR A 127 -19.68 -9.60 29.58
CA THR A 127 -20.56 -10.11 28.53
C THR A 127 -21.79 -10.73 29.15
N LEU A 128 -22.95 -10.17 28.81
CA LEU A 128 -24.25 -10.58 29.32
C LEU A 128 -25.05 -11.19 28.17
N ARG A 129 -25.61 -12.38 28.41
CA ARG A 129 -26.46 -13.10 27.44
C ARG A 129 -27.85 -13.25 28.04
N GLY A 130 -28.86 -12.97 27.24
CA GLY A 130 -30.25 -13.03 27.70
C GLY A 130 -31.23 -12.67 26.60
N HIS A 131 -32.48 -12.45 26.99
CA HIS A 131 -33.55 -12.05 26.09
C HIS A 131 -33.86 -10.57 26.28
N LEU A 132 -34.10 -9.86 25.17
CA LEU A 132 -34.53 -8.47 25.22
C LEU A 132 -35.96 -8.39 25.77
N LYS A 133 -36.20 -7.64 26.83
CA LYS A 133 -37.56 -7.45 27.39
C LYS A 133 -38.17 -6.11 26.97
N ALA A 134 -37.40 -5.03 27.08
CA ALA A 134 -37.85 -3.70 26.71
C ALA A 134 -36.66 -2.81 26.33
N VAL A 135 -36.94 -1.79 25.52
CA VAL A 135 -36.00 -0.71 25.20
C VAL A 135 -36.67 0.59 25.64
N SER A 136 -35.93 1.40 26.40
CA SER A 136 -36.35 2.72 26.88
C SER A 136 -35.31 3.75 26.42
N ASP A 137 -35.61 5.04 26.53
CA ASP A 137 -34.66 6.10 26.10
C ASP A 137 -33.34 6.09 26.90
N GLY A 138 -33.40 5.61 28.16
CA GLY A 138 -32.26 5.55 29.08
C GLY A 138 -31.46 4.25 29.01
N GLY A 139 -32.03 3.15 28.50
CA GLY A 139 -31.36 1.85 28.52
C GLY A 139 -32.18 0.67 28.03
N ILE A 140 -31.59 -0.51 28.16
CA ILE A 140 -32.11 -1.78 27.70
C ILE A 140 -32.46 -2.65 28.91
N THR A 141 -33.68 -3.14 28.98
CA THR A 141 -34.08 -4.15 29.97
C THR A 141 -33.95 -5.52 29.36
N MET A 142 -33.15 -6.37 29.99
CA MET A 142 -32.93 -7.75 29.55
C MET A 142 -33.25 -8.76 30.64
N GLN A 143 -33.72 -9.92 30.21
CA GLN A 143 -33.98 -11.08 31.04
C GLN A 143 -32.76 -12.01 30.96
N LEU A 144 -32.10 -12.20 32.09
CA LEU A 144 -30.92 -13.04 32.25
C LEU A 144 -31.31 -14.34 32.93
N VAL A 145 -30.75 -15.45 32.45
CA VAL A 145 -30.85 -16.74 33.11
C VAL A 145 -29.53 -17.00 33.82
N GLN A 146 -29.54 -16.92 35.15
CA GLN A 146 -28.36 -17.19 36.00
C GLN A 146 -28.77 -18.15 37.11
N ASN A 147 -27.98 -19.22 37.31
CA ASN A 147 -28.18 -20.20 38.37
C ASN A 147 -29.62 -20.76 38.42
N ASN A 148 -30.17 -21.11 37.25
CA ASN A 148 -31.54 -21.62 37.09
C ASN A 148 -32.65 -20.65 37.55
N SER A 149 -32.32 -19.38 37.76
CA SER A 149 -33.26 -18.30 38.07
C SER A 149 -33.30 -17.29 36.93
N ILE A 150 -34.49 -16.74 36.72
CA ILE A 150 -34.75 -15.69 35.76
C ILE A 150 -34.66 -14.36 36.51
N SER A 151 -33.70 -13.52 36.14
CA SER A 151 -33.55 -12.17 36.70
C SER A 151 -33.70 -11.12 35.60
N GLU A 152 -34.26 -9.96 35.97
CA GLU A 152 -34.38 -8.83 35.06
C GLU A 152 -33.39 -7.76 35.45
N ARG A 153 -32.70 -7.20 34.46
CA ARG A 153 -31.72 -6.15 34.67
C ARG A 153 -31.89 -5.08 33.61
N THR A 154 -31.97 -3.83 34.05
CA THR A 154 -31.92 -2.66 33.18
C THR A 154 -30.48 -2.16 33.11
N ILE A 155 -29.98 -2.01 31.89
CA ILE A 155 -28.60 -1.61 31.60
C ILE A 155 -28.63 -0.29 30.84
N PRO A 156 -28.01 0.78 31.38
CA PRO A 156 -27.93 2.07 30.69
C PRO A 156 -27.17 1.97 29.37
N PHE A 157 -27.55 2.77 28.38
CA PHE A 157 -26.78 2.85 27.13
C PHE A 157 -25.35 3.34 27.36
N ALA A 158 -25.15 4.22 28.33
CA ALA A 158 -23.83 4.72 28.72
C ALA A 158 -22.87 3.60 29.19
N GLU A 159 -23.42 2.52 29.75
CA GLU A 159 -22.65 1.35 30.18
C GLU A 159 -22.55 0.27 29.10
N THR A 160 -23.22 0.47 27.96
CA THR A 160 -23.29 -0.51 26.88
C THR A 160 -22.25 -0.20 25.82
N LYS A 161 -21.26 -1.08 25.66
CA LYS A 161 -20.22 -0.95 24.63
C LYS A 161 -20.65 -1.54 23.29
N SER A 162 -21.43 -2.62 23.31
CA SER A 162 -21.88 -3.29 22.09
C SER A 162 -23.13 -4.12 22.35
N LEU A 163 -24.11 -3.99 21.47
CA LEU A 163 -25.29 -4.86 21.41
C LEU A 163 -25.26 -5.71 20.15
N LYS A 164 -25.39 -7.04 20.29
CA LYS A 164 -25.47 -7.98 19.17
C LYS A 164 -26.66 -8.91 19.36
N GLN A 165 -27.38 -9.19 18.28
CA GLN A 165 -28.38 -10.25 18.25
C GLN A 165 -27.67 -11.58 17.97
N THR A 166 -27.81 -12.55 18.87
CA THR A 166 -27.03 -13.81 18.81
C THR A 166 -27.46 -14.70 17.63
N ASN A 167 -28.67 -14.53 17.11
CA ASN A 167 -29.23 -15.40 16.07
C ASN A 167 -29.19 -14.80 14.65
N LYS A 168 -28.38 -13.76 14.42
CA LYS A 168 -28.27 -13.17 13.08
C LYS A 168 -27.49 -14.13 12.19
N ARG A 169 -28.20 -14.96 11.43
CA ARG A 169 -27.62 -15.76 10.33
C ARG A 169 -26.78 -14.81 9.47
N MET A 170 -25.49 -15.09 9.30
CA MET A 170 -24.67 -14.31 8.36
C MET A 170 -25.31 -14.45 6.98
N HIS A 171 -25.61 -13.32 6.35
CA HIS A 171 -26.17 -13.33 5.00
C HIS A 171 -25.14 -14.03 4.09
N PRO A 172 -25.53 -15.02 3.28
CA PRO A 172 -24.59 -15.86 2.52
C PRO A 172 -23.64 -15.04 1.64
N GLY A 173 -24.09 -13.88 1.14
CA GLY A 173 -23.26 -12.94 0.37
C GLY A 173 -22.02 -12.41 1.10
N TYR A 174 -22.04 -12.22 2.43
CA TYR A 174 -20.86 -11.77 3.17
C TYR A 174 -19.78 -12.85 3.25
N VAL A 175 -20.19 -14.12 3.34
CA VAL A 175 -19.26 -15.25 3.39
C VAL A 175 -18.54 -15.38 2.04
N VAL A 176 -19.28 -15.27 0.94
CA VAL A 176 -18.74 -15.31 -0.42
C VAL A 176 -17.73 -14.18 -0.66
N LEU A 177 -18.05 -12.96 -0.23
CA LEU A 177 -17.16 -11.81 -0.46
C LEU A 177 -15.86 -11.93 0.34
N LEU A 178 -15.95 -12.46 1.56
CA LEU A 178 -14.79 -12.69 2.43
C LEU A 178 -13.89 -13.79 1.88
N THR A 179 -14.46 -14.89 1.37
CA THR A 179 -13.66 -15.97 0.76
C THR A 179 -12.96 -15.52 -0.52
N PHE A 180 -13.64 -14.79 -1.41
CA PHE A 180 -13.00 -14.25 -2.61
C PHE A 180 -11.87 -13.27 -2.27
N GLY A 181 -12.07 -12.39 -1.28
CA GLY A 181 -11.03 -11.45 -0.84
C GLY A 181 -9.77 -12.15 -0.32
N VAL A 182 -9.94 -13.19 0.49
CA VAL A 182 -8.80 -13.99 1.01
C VAL A 182 -8.10 -14.74 -0.11
N LEU A 183 -8.85 -15.35 -1.04
CA LEU A 183 -8.27 -16.10 -2.17
C LEU A 183 -7.44 -15.19 -3.08
N TRP A 184 -7.93 -13.97 -3.35
CA TRP A 184 -7.24 -13.00 -4.20
C TRP A 184 -5.95 -12.50 -3.54
N LEU A 185 -5.99 -12.22 -2.23
CA LEU A 185 -4.80 -11.84 -1.46
C LEU A 185 -3.73 -12.94 -1.50
N PHE A 186 -4.15 -14.20 -1.32
CA PHE A 186 -3.24 -15.34 -1.34
C PHE A 186 -2.59 -15.51 -2.73
N GLY A 187 -3.38 -15.37 -3.80
CA GLY A 187 -2.86 -15.41 -5.18
C GLY A 187 -1.88 -14.29 -5.51
N ALA A 188 -2.11 -13.08 -4.99
CA ALA A 188 -1.19 -11.96 -5.18
C ALA A 188 0.16 -12.18 -4.46
N ILE A 189 0.12 -12.76 -3.26
CA ILE A 189 1.34 -13.08 -2.49
C ILE A 189 2.14 -14.18 -3.20
N THR A 190 1.50 -15.26 -3.63
CA THR A 190 2.22 -16.35 -4.32
C THR A 190 2.81 -15.90 -5.65
N ALA A 191 2.10 -15.07 -6.42
CA ALA A 191 2.63 -14.49 -7.66
C ALA A 191 3.85 -13.59 -7.41
N ALA A 192 3.90 -12.88 -6.28
CA ALA A 192 5.05 -12.06 -5.90
C ALA A 192 6.29 -12.90 -5.57
N PHE A 193 6.12 -14.04 -4.90
CA PHE A 193 7.22 -14.96 -4.55
C PHE A 193 7.78 -15.74 -5.75
N ILE A 194 6.95 -16.05 -6.75
CA ILE A 194 7.41 -16.77 -7.96
C ILE A 194 8.25 -15.87 -8.87
N ASN A 195 8.03 -14.55 -8.83
CA ASN A 195 8.72 -13.57 -9.66
C ASN A 195 9.96 -12.92 -9.00
N SER A 196 10.31 -13.31 -7.76
CA SER A 196 11.51 -12.86 -7.03
C SER A 196 12.60 -13.92 -7.06
#